data_AF-A0A430CE73-F1
#
_entry.id   AF-A0A430CE73-F1
#
_cell.length_a   1.000
_cell.length_b   1.000
_cell.length_c   1.000
_cell.angle_alpha   90.00
_cell.angle_beta   90.00
_cell.angle_gamma   90.00
#
_symmetry.space_group_name_H-M   'P 1'
#
loop_
_entity.id
_entity.type
_entity.pdbx_description
1 polymer ?
#
loop_
_entity_poly.entity_id
_entity_poly.type
_entity_poly.pdbx_seq_one_letter_code
_entity_poly.pdbx_strand_id
1 'polypeptide(L)'
;MPVAAVMDFFTGYTELARNAAPDLVLKRNPNSAGARPEASRTIYFDAQRSGFAGYGFLLKEGRPASLRVSHQCWDSGAPNPSVKAMLDGWARHLTIASPVLAPALRGSGIYLRPAGRSLALVLDTGRLDNMRAVAGQETVILDALSKLQRLRDAWNGLEEPLRRAAALVTQREAT
;
A
#
# COMPACT_ATOMS: atom_id res chain seq x y z
N MET A 1 -7.20 -0.11 27.34
CA MET A 1 -8.26 0.91 27.22
C MET A 1 -8.02 1.69 25.92
N PRO A 2 -9.04 1.98 25.10
CA PRO A 2 -8.86 2.84 23.93
C PRO A 2 -8.39 4.23 24.39
N VAL A 3 -7.29 4.73 23.84
CA VAL A 3 -6.85 6.11 24.08
C VAL A 3 -7.70 7.02 23.20
N ALA A 4 -8.45 7.96 23.79
CA ALA A 4 -9.40 8.83 23.07
C ALA A 4 -8.75 9.50 21.84
N ALA A 5 -7.55 10.05 21.99
CA ALA A 5 -6.81 10.66 20.90
C ALA A 5 -6.49 9.72 19.72
N VAL A 6 -6.27 8.42 20.00
CA VAL A 6 -6.07 7.39 18.96
C VAL A 6 -7.38 7.12 18.23
N MET A 7 -8.50 7.04 18.94
CA MET A 7 -9.82 6.88 18.32
C MET A 7 -10.18 8.10 17.46
N ASP A 8 -9.88 9.31 17.93
CA ASP A 8 -10.10 10.55 17.20
C ASP A 8 -9.25 10.62 15.94
N PHE A 9 -7.98 10.19 15.99
CA PHE A 9 -7.13 10.09 14.81
C PHE A 9 -7.75 9.19 13.73
N PHE A 10 -8.16 7.97 14.08
CA PHE A 10 -8.68 7.03 13.08
C PHE A 10 -10.07 7.41 12.58
N THR A 11 -10.88 8.03 13.43
CA THR A 11 -12.21 8.56 13.04
C THR A 11 -12.02 9.73 12.07
N GLY A 12 -11.22 10.74 12.45
CA GLY A 12 -10.93 11.88 11.59
C GLY A 12 -10.23 11.50 10.29
N TYR A 13 -9.33 10.51 10.31
CA TYR A 13 -8.70 9.99 9.08
C TYR A 13 -9.76 9.37 8.16
N THR A 14 -10.69 8.59 8.72
CA THR A 14 -11.77 7.95 7.95
C THR A 14 -12.72 8.98 7.35
N GLU A 15 -13.06 10.03 8.10
CA GLU A 15 -13.89 11.14 7.61
C GLU A 15 -13.20 11.92 6.50
N LEU A 16 -11.93 12.29 6.68
CA LEU A 16 -11.14 12.95 5.63
C LEU A 16 -11.04 12.08 4.39
N ALA A 17 -10.76 10.79 4.53
CA ALA A 17 -10.69 9.86 3.40
C ALA A 17 -12.03 9.76 2.67
N ARG A 18 -13.14 9.64 3.41
CA ARG A 18 -14.49 9.60 2.81
C ARG A 18 -14.82 10.87 2.02
N ASN A 19 -14.38 12.03 2.49
CA ASN A 19 -14.69 13.31 1.86
C ASN A 19 -13.76 13.59 0.66
N ALA A 20 -12.46 13.33 0.79
CA ALA A 20 -11.46 13.72 -0.21
C ALA A 20 -11.19 12.63 -1.26
N ALA A 21 -11.36 11.35 -0.90
CA ALA A 21 -11.09 10.20 -1.76
C ALA A 21 -12.12 9.08 -1.48
N PRO A 22 -13.42 9.31 -1.77
CA PRO A 22 -14.51 8.37 -1.47
C PRO A 22 -14.35 7.00 -2.15
N ASP A 23 -13.56 6.96 -3.22
CA ASP A 23 -13.19 5.77 -3.96
C ASP A 23 -12.11 4.93 -3.26
N LEU A 24 -11.38 5.47 -2.28
CA LEU A 24 -10.43 4.72 -1.47
C LEU A 24 -11.12 4.13 -0.24
N VAL A 25 -11.47 2.85 -0.30
CA VAL A 25 -12.24 2.17 0.74
C VAL A 25 -11.33 1.64 1.83
N LEU A 26 -11.45 2.19 3.05
CA LEU A 26 -10.71 1.71 4.21
C LEU A 26 -11.21 0.34 4.67
N LYS A 27 -10.30 -0.56 5.03
CA LYS A 27 -10.63 -1.79 5.76
C LYS A 27 -10.85 -1.48 7.22
N ARG A 28 -11.82 -2.16 7.83
CA ARG A 28 -11.92 -2.25 9.29
C ARG A 28 -10.60 -2.83 9.82
N ASN A 29 -10.10 -2.28 10.92
CA ASN A 29 -8.84 -2.75 11.49
C ASN A 29 -8.95 -4.26 11.82
N PRO A 30 -8.14 -5.13 11.16
CA PRO A 30 -8.24 -6.57 11.37
C PRO A 30 -7.78 -7.01 12.76
N ASN A 31 -7.00 -6.18 13.46
CA ASN A 31 -6.30 -6.56 14.67
C ASN A 31 -7.04 -6.22 15.97
N SER A 32 -8.28 -5.71 15.92
CA SER A 32 -8.83 -5.08 17.13
C SER A 32 -10.30 -5.18 17.48
N ALA A 33 -11.17 -5.88 16.74
CA ALA A 33 -12.61 -5.89 17.05
C ALA A 33 -13.25 -4.48 17.28
N GLY A 34 -12.58 -3.39 16.85
CA GLY A 34 -12.94 -2.00 17.16
C GLY A 34 -11.95 -1.21 18.02
N ALA A 35 -11.07 -1.83 18.82
CA ALA A 35 -10.18 -1.15 19.77
C ALA A 35 -8.72 -1.06 19.30
N ARG A 36 -8.35 -0.04 18.51
CA ARG A 36 -6.99 0.04 17.94
C ARG A 36 -5.90 0.08 19.04
N PRO A 37 -4.86 -0.77 18.97
CA PRO A 37 -3.73 -0.67 19.90
C PRO A 37 -2.93 0.62 19.64
N GLU A 38 -2.29 1.16 20.68
CA GLU A 38 -1.47 2.40 20.65
C GLU A 38 -0.41 2.39 19.52
N ALA A 39 0.13 1.21 19.21
CA ALA A 39 1.14 1.03 18.17
C ALA A 39 0.58 0.81 16.74
N SER A 40 -0.73 0.97 16.50
CA SER A 40 -1.32 0.77 15.16
C SER A 40 -0.90 1.91 14.21
N ARG A 41 0.22 1.73 13.50
CA ARG A 41 0.79 2.73 12.58
C ARG A 41 0.37 2.53 11.12
N THR A 42 -0.55 1.61 10.86
CA THR A 42 -0.92 1.21 9.51
C THR A 42 -2.42 1.33 9.30
N ILE A 43 -2.80 1.96 8.19
CA ILE A 43 -4.17 2.06 7.72
C ILE A 43 -4.27 1.22 6.46
N TYR A 44 -5.15 0.23 6.48
CA TYR A 44 -5.35 -0.69 5.37
C TYR A 44 -6.53 -0.26 4.51
N PHE A 45 -6.36 -0.44 3.20
CA PHE A 45 -7.40 -0.19 2.20
C PHE A 45 -7.81 -1.51 1.56
N ASP A 46 -9.08 -1.58 1.19
CA ASP A 46 -9.62 -2.66 0.39
C ASP A 46 -9.23 -2.44 -1.05
N ALA A 47 -8.21 -3.17 -1.52
CA ALA A 47 -7.63 -2.97 -2.84
C ALA A 47 -8.68 -3.06 -3.95
N GLN A 48 -9.53 -4.11 -3.92
CA GLN A 48 -10.53 -4.34 -4.95
C GLN A 48 -11.63 -3.26 -4.89
N ARG A 49 -12.17 -2.98 -3.70
CA ARG A 49 -13.19 -1.93 -3.54
C ARG A 49 -12.62 -0.53 -3.81
N SER A 50 -11.30 -0.36 -3.73
CA SER A 50 -10.60 0.88 -4.07
C SER A 50 -10.22 1.00 -5.56
N GLY A 51 -10.61 0.03 -6.39
CA GLY A 51 -10.40 0.08 -7.84
C GLY A 51 -9.00 -0.35 -8.30
N PHE A 52 -8.21 -1.04 -7.46
CA PHE A 52 -6.98 -1.67 -7.92
C PHE A 52 -7.31 -2.92 -8.74
N ALA A 53 -6.73 -3.03 -9.92
CA ALA A 53 -6.90 -4.16 -10.82
C ALA A 53 -6.35 -5.46 -10.19
N GLY A 54 -7.11 -6.55 -10.34
CA GLY A 54 -6.65 -7.89 -10.04
C GLY A 54 -6.04 -8.54 -11.27
N TYR A 55 -4.81 -9.05 -11.16
CA TYR A 55 -4.13 -9.72 -12.26
C TYR A 55 -3.96 -11.21 -11.96
N GLY A 56 -4.80 -12.05 -12.57
CA GLY A 56 -4.81 -13.50 -12.30
C GLY A 56 -3.53 -14.24 -12.68
N PHE A 57 -2.69 -13.65 -13.55
CA PHE A 57 -1.39 -14.20 -13.94
C PHE A 57 -0.28 -13.94 -12.92
N LEU A 58 -0.51 -13.08 -11.91
CA LEU A 58 0.42 -12.87 -10.82
C LEU A 58 0.22 -13.98 -9.80
N LEU A 59 1.17 -14.91 -9.73
CA LEU A 59 1.06 -16.10 -8.88
C LEU A 59 2.00 -16.03 -7.69
N LYS A 60 1.59 -16.67 -6.61
CA LYS A 60 2.38 -17.05 -5.44
C LYS A 60 2.12 -18.53 -5.20
N GLU A 61 3.16 -19.35 -5.33
CA GLU A 61 3.08 -20.80 -5.06
C GLU A 61 1.94 -21.48 -5.83
N GLY A 62 1.80 -21.13 -7.12
CA GLY A 62 0.76 -21.68 -8.01
C GLY A 62 -0.66 -21.13 -7.81
N ARG A 63 -0.86 -20.15 -6.92
CA ARG A 63 -2.17 -19.52 -6.66
C ARG A 63 -2.13 -18.02 -6.95
N PRO A 64 -3.27 -17.37 -7.28
CA PRO A 64 -3.30 -15.92 -7.46
C PRO A 64 -2.73 -15.18 -6.24
N ALA A 65 -1.76 -14.31 -6.48
CA ALA A 65 -1.17 -13.47 -5.45
C ALA A 65 -2.13 -12.35 -5.08
N SER A 66 -2.29 -12.08 -3.78
CA SER A 66 -3.14 -11.00 -3.30
C SER A 66 -2.39 -9.65 -3.37
N LEU A 67 -3.11 -8.60 -3.76
CA LEU A 67 -2.64 -7.22 -3.59
C LEU A 67 -3.14 -6.65 -2.26
N ARG A 68 -2.22 -6.11 -1.46
CA ARG A 68 -2.54 -5.40 -0.21
C ARG A 68 -2.17 -3.93 -0.36
N VAL A 69 -3.07 -3.05 0.06
CA VAL A 69 -2.86 -1.59 -0.03
C VAL A 69 -2.89 -0.99 1.38
N SER A 70 -1.93 -0.13 1.68
CA SER A 70 -1.83 0.48 3.01
C SER A 70 -1.14 1.83 3.01
N HIS A 71 -1.48 2.66 3.98
CA HIS A 71 -0.69 3.80 4.42
C HIS A 71 0.01 3.47 5.74
N GLN A 72 1.34 3.56 5.76
CA GLN A 72 2.18 3.42 6.94
C GLN A 72 2.50 4.81 7.51
N CYS A 73 1.73 5.24 8.52
CA CYS A 73 1.82 6.55 9.19
C CYS A 73 3.20 6.82 9.81
N TRP A 74 3.85 5.76 10.28
CA TRP A 74 5.24 5.75 10.71
C TRP A 74 5.82 4.35 10.43
N ASP A 75 6.89 4.29 9.63
CA ASP A 75 7.59 3.06 9.28
C ASP A 75 8.89 2.96 10.12
N SER A 76 8.98 1.98 11.03
CA SER A 76 10.23 1.74 11.77
C SER A 76 11.23 0.90 10.98
N GLY A 77 10.80 0.25 9.89
CA GLY A 77 11.63 -0.56 9.02
C GLY A 77 12.02 0.14 7.72
N ALA A 78 11.79 1.45 7.61
CA ALA A 78 12.14 2.26 6.45
C ALA A 78 12.51 3.69 6.91
N PRO A 79 13.33 4.42 6.13
CA PRO A 79 13.69 5.80 6.48
C PRO A 79 12.46 6.72 6.48
N ASN A 80 11.47 6.43 5.63
CA ASN A 80 10.28 7.27 5.46
C ASN A 80 8.96 6.48 5.66
N PRO A 81 7.95 7.11 6.28
CA PRO A 81 6.54 6.74 6.14
C PRO A 81 6.15 6.65 4.66
N SER A 82 5.15 5.82 4.34
CA SER A 82 4.79 5.61 2.94
C SER A 82 3.42 5.00 2.72
N VAL A 83 2.89 5.20 1.53
CA VAL A 83 1.79 4.41 0.97
C VAL A 83 2.34 3.30 0.10
N LYS A 84 1.69 2.12 0.12
CA LYS A 84 2.21 0.90 -0.47
C LYS A 84 1.11 0.09 -1.16
N ALA A 85 1.43 -0.43 -2.34
CA ALA A 85 0.69 -1.48 -3.03
C ALA A 85 1.60 -2.71 -3.06
N MET A 86 1.23 -3.75 -2.33
CA MET A 86 2.09 -4.87 -1.94
C MET A 86 1.56 -6.17 -2.54
N LEU A 87 2.31 -6.70 -3.52
CA LEU A 87 2.03 -7.99 -4.14
C LEU A 87 2.59 -9.11 -3.28
N ASP A 88 1.71 -9.93 -2.69
CA ASP A 88 2.12 -10.97 -1.74
C ASP A 88 2.98 -12.07 -2.37
N GLY A 89 3.99 -12.54 -1.65
CA GLY A 89 4.94 -13.57 -2.09
C GLY A 89 6.03 -13.10 -3.05
N TRP A 90 5.97 -11.87 -3.57
CA TRP A 90 6.87 -11.42 -4.63
C TRP A 90 8.18 -10.77 -4.17
N ALA A 91 8.43 -10.63 -2.87
CA ALA A 91 9.64 -9.96 -2.37
C ALA A 91 10.94 -10.58 -2.93
N ARG A 92 11.00 -11.92 -2.99
CA ARG A 92 12.16 -12.67 -3.49
C ARG A 92 12.43 -12.46 -4.98
N HIS A 93 11.44 -11.96 -5.73
CA HIS A 93 11.54 -11.73 -7.17
C HIS A 93 11.92 -10.29 -7.53
N LEU A 94 12.28 -9.45 -6.55
CA LEU A 94 12.64 -8.05 -6.78
C LEU A 94 13.69 -7.89 -7.88
N THR A 95 14.74 -8.71 -7.88
CA THR A 95 15.84 -8.63 -8.87
C THR A 95 15.39 -8.98 -10.28
N ILE A 96 14.33 -9.78 -10.43
CA ILE A 96 13.75 -10.19 -11.72
C ILE A 96 12.71 -9.16 -12.18
N ALA A 97 11.83 -8.72 -11.27
CA ALA A 97 10.74 -7.82 -11.57
C ALA A 97 11.21 -6.37 -11.77
N SER A 98 12.20 -5.91 -10.99
CA SER A 98 12.63 -4.50 -11.00
C SER A 98 13.10 -4.01 -12.38
N PRO A 99 13.96 -4.72 -13.13
CA PRO A 99 14.36 -4.29 -14.48
C PRO A 99 13.19 -4.12 -15.45
N VAL A 100 12.10 -4.87 -15.28
CA VAL A 100 10.92 -4.82 -16.15
C VAL A 100 9.95 -3.71 -15.73
N LEU A 101 9.76 -3.52 -14.42
CA LEU A 101 8.79 -2.59 -13.86
C LEU A 101 9.34 -1.15 -13.74
N ALA A 102 10.62 -0.98 -13.40
CA ALA A 102 11.23 0.32 -13.16
C ALA A 102 11.15 1.29 -14.36
N PRO A 103 11.30 0.86 -15.63
CA PRO A 103 11.11 1.76 -16.78
C PRO A 103 9.71 2.39 -16.84
N ALA A 104 8.66 1.62 -16.54
CA ALA A 104 7.28 2.10 -16.53
C ALA A 104 6.96 3.01 -15.33
N LEU A 105 7.76 2.92 -14.25
CA LEU A 105 7.62 3.76 -13.06
C LEU A 105 8.52 5.01 -13.10
N ARG A 106 9.34 5.19 -14.14
CA ARG A 106 10.27 6.32 -14.25
C ARG A 106 9.52 7.65 -14.21
N GLY A 107 10.01 8.59 -13.41
CA GLY A 107 9.39 9.92 -13.27
C GLY A 107 8.13 9.96 -12.42
N SER A 108 7.57 8.82 -12.01
CA SER A 108 6.37 8.77 -11.17
C SER A 108 6.64 9.07 -9.68
N GLY A 109 7.91 8.99 -9.24
CA GLY A 109 8.30 8.99 -7.83
C GLY A 109 8.04 7.66 -7.11
N ILE A 110 7.40 6.69 -7.76
CA ILE A 110 7.16 5.35 -7.22
C ILE A 110 8.45 4.54 -7.35
N TYR A 111 8.85 3.89 -6.27
CA TYR A 111 9.96 2.94 -6.27
C TYR A 111 9.54 1.57 -5.75
N LEU A 112 10.34 0.55 -6.11
CA LEU A 112 10.12 -0.83 -5.69
C LEU A 112 10.97 -1.16 -4.48
N ARG A 113 10.39 -1.84 -3.49
CA ARG A 113 11.16 -2.44 -2.39
C ARG A 113 10.46 -3.66 -1.79
N PRO A 114 11.18 -4.52 -1.05
CA PRO A 114 10.55 -5.54 -0.23
C PRO A 114 9.73 -4.91 0.91
N ALA A 115 8.60 -5.53 1.24
CA ALA A 115 7.80 -5.25 2.44
C ALA A 115 7.37 -6.59 3.06
N GLY A 116 8.21 -7.11 3.96
CA GLY A 116 8.09 -8.51 4.41
C GLY A 116 8.25 -9.46 3.23
N ARG A 117 7.26 -10.34 3.02
CA ARG A 117 7.22 -11.28 1.87
C ARG A 117 6.70 -10.66 0.57
N SER A 118 6.25 -9.41 0.60
CA SER A 118 5.64 -8.76 -0.57
C SER A 118 6.64 -7.89 -1.34
N LEU A 119 6.47 -7.81 -2.66
CA LEU A 119 7.06 -6.74 -3.46
C LEU A 119 6.13 -5.53 -3.39
N ALA A 120 6.64 -4.38 -2.96
CA ALA A 120 5.87 -3.16 -2.79
C ALA A 120 6.25 -2.11 -3.84
N LEU A 121 5.23 -1.51 -4.46
CA LEU A 121 5.34 -0.18 -5.08
C LEU A 121 5.09 0.84 -3.97
N VAL A 122 5.98 1.83 -3.86
CA VAL A 122 6.04 2.73 -2.70
C VAL A 122 6.12 4.19 -3.14
N LEU A 123 5.33 5.03 -2.48
CA LEU A 123 5.48 6.49 -2.46
C LEU A 123 5.66 6.94 -1.02
N ASP A 124 6.71 7.73 -0.78
CA ASP A 124 6.98 8.27 0.55
C ASP A 124 5.96 9.35 0.94
N THR A 125 5.63 9.43 2.21
CA THR A 125 4.69 10.40 2.79
C THR A 125 5.31 11.11 3.99
N GLY A 126 4.69 12.21 4.39
CA GLY A 126 4.98 12.82 5.69
C GLY A 126 4.61 11.86 6.84
N ARG A 127 5.24 12.06 7.99
CA ARG A 127 4.95 11.30 9.21
C ARG A 127 3.62 11.74 9.81
N LEU A 128 2.81 10.76 10.20
CA LEU A 128 1.63 10.97 11.02
C LEU A 128 1.87 10.42 12.42
N ASP A 129 1.44 11.18 13.41
CA ASP A 129 1.36 10.76 14.80
C ASP A 129 -0.06 10.27 15.10
N ASN A 130 -0.21 8.95 15.15
CA ASN A 130 -1.48 8.27 15.42
C ASN A 130 -1.88 8.33 16.92
N MET A 131 -1.05 8.94 17.78
CA MET A 131 -1.35 9.23 19.18
C MET A 131 -1.89 10.64 19.39
N ARG A 132 -1.99 11.44 18.32
CA ARG A 132 -2.57 12.78 18.31
C ARG A 132 -3.78 12.82 17.39
N ALA A 133 -4.72 13.71 17.66
CA ALA A 133 -5.85 13.94 16.78
C ALA A 133 -5.42 14.31 15.35
N VAL A 134 -6.34 14.17 14.40
CA VAL A 134 -6.14 14.55 12.99
C VAL A 134 -5.89 16.04 12.81
N ALA A 135 -6.38 16.88 13.73
CA ALA A 135 -6.17 18.32 13.70
C ALA A 135 -4.67 18.67 13.64
N GLY A 136 -4.26 19.40 12.61
CA GLY A 136 -2.87 19.78 12.33
C GLY A 136 -2.07 18.73 11.54
N GLN A 137 -2.70 17.64 11.10
CA GLN A 137 -2.09 16.57 10.29
C GLN A 137 -2.81 16.33 8.96
N GLU A 138 -3.83 17.12 8.65
CA GLU A 138 -4.75 16.93 7.53
C GLU A 138 -4.05 16.99 6.19
N THR A 139 -3.12 17.93 6.01
CA THR A 139 -2.35 18.08 4.76
C THR A 139 -1.54 16.83 4.43
N VAL A 140 -0.95 16.19 5.43
CA VAL A 140 -0.21 14.93 5.27
C VAL A 140 -1.15 13.77 4.94
N ILE A 141 -2.34 13.74 5.54
CA ILE A 141 -3.37 12.73 5.22
C ILE A 141 -3.84 12.89 3.76
N LEU A 142 -4.16 14.11 3.33
CA LEU A 142 -4.63 14.41 1.98
C LEU A 142 -3.56 14.09 0.93
N ASP A 143 -2.30 14.43 1.20
CA ASP A 143 -1.15 14.04 0.36
C ASP A 143 -1.02 12.51 0.25
N ALA A 144 -1.15 11.79 1.36
CA ALA A 144 -1.12 10.33 1.34
C ALA A 144 -2.27 9.71 0.54
N LEU A 145 -3.49 10.26 0.63
CA LEU A 145 -4.64 9.80 -0.14
C LEU A 145 -4.45 10.06 -1.65
N SER A 146 -3.96 11.24 -2.03
CA SER A 146 -3.59 11.56 -3.41
C SER A 146 -2.52 10.62 -3.95
N LYS A 147 -1.50 10.30 -3.14
CA LYS A 147 -0.47 9.32 -3.50
C LYS A 147 -1.02 7.90 -3.63
N LEU A 148 -2.01 7.50 -2.83
CA LEU A 148 -2.69 6.21 -2.99
C LEU A 148 -3.46 6.12 -4.31
N GLN A 149 -4.13 7.19 -4.74
CA GLN A 149 -4.79 7.25 -6.05
C GLN A 149 -3.76 7.13 -7.19
N ARG A 150 -2.65 7.88 -7.11
CA ARG A 150 -1.53 7.74 -8.08
C ARG A 150 -0.94 6.33 -8.11
N LEU A 151 -0.84 5.68 -6.95
CA LEU A 151 -0.34 4.32 -6.84
C LEU A 151 -1.29 3.31 -7.48
N ARG A 152 -2.61 3.52 -7.33
CA ARG A 152 -3.63 2.75 -8.03
C ARG A 152 -3.51 2.91 -9.54
N ASP A 153 -3.42 4.15 -10.02
CA ASP A 153 -3.38 4.43 -11.45
C ASP A 153 -2.13 3.82 -12.09
N ALA A 154 -0.98 3.94 -11.41
CA ALA A 154 0.24 3.27 -11.83
C ALA A 154 0.08 1.75 -11.83
N TRP A 155 -0.46 1.14 -10.77
CA TRP A 155 -0.69 -0.31 -10.71
C TRP A 155 -1.61 -0.80 -11.85
N ASN A 156 -2.67 -0.05 -12.14
CA ASN A 156 -3.63 -0.36 -13.20
C ASN A 156 -3.02 -0.19 -14.60
N GLY A 157 -2.05 0.71 -14.77
CA GLY A 157 -1.31 0.89 -16.02
C GLY A 157 -0.17 -0.12 -16.24
N LEU A 158 0.12 -0.99 -15.26
CA LEU A 158 1.27 -1.89 -15.28
C LEU A 158 0.97 -3.30 -15.80
N GLU A 159 -0.22 -3.59 -16.34
CA GLU A 159 -0.60 -4.95 -16.73
C GLU A 159 0.47 -5.64 -17.58
N GLU A 160 0.91 -4.99 -18.66
CA GLU A 160 1.85 -5.58 -19.62
C GLU A 160 3.27 -5.76 -19.04
N PRO A 161 3.88 -4.75 -18.37
CA PRO A 161 5.09 -4.95 -17.57
C PRO A 161 4.98 -6.07 -16.51
N LEU A 162 3.84 -6.18 -15.83
CA LEU A 162 3.58 -7.22 -14.83
C LEU A 162 3.49 -8.61 -15.46
N ARG A 163 2.89 -8.73 -16.66
CA ARG A 163 2.82 -9.97 -17.43
C ARG A 163 4.20 -10.46 -17.82
N ARG A 164 5.07 -9.57 -18.31
CA ARG A 164 6.48 -9.90 -18.61
C ARG A 164 7.24 -10.31 -17.36
N ALA A 165 7.10 -9.57 -16.26
CA ALA A 165 7.73 -9.93 -15.00
C ALA A 165 7.29 -11.31 -14.50
N ALA A 166 5.99 -11.64 -14.59
CA ALA A 166 5.45 -12.94 -14.23
C ALA A 166 6.05 -14.07 -15.08
N ALA A 167 6.14 -13.88 -16.40
CA ALA A 167 6.75 -14.86 -17.30
C ALA A 167 8.21 -15.15 -16.93
N LEU A 168 9.01 -14.13 -16.63
CA LEU A 168 10.41 -14.29 -16.19
C LEU A 168 10.52 -15.02 -14.85
N VAL A 169 9.62 -14.72 -13.90
CA VAL A 169 9.57 -15.43 -12.60
C VAL A 169 9.27 -16.90 -12.82
N THR A 170 8.27 -17.24 -13.63
CA THR A 170 7.92 -18.63 -13.95
C THR A 170 9.06 -19.37 -14.62
N GLN A 171 9.76 -18.76 -15.59
CA GLN A 171 10.92 -19.37 -16.24
C GLN A 171 12.04 -19.64 -15.24
N ARG A 172 12.29 -18.72 -14.30
CA ARG A 172 13.34 -18.86 -13.30
C ARG A 172 13.03 -19.91 -12.25
N GLU A 173 11.77 -20.09 -11.87
CA GLU A 173 11.34 -21.12 -10.90
C GLU A 173 11.31 -22.53 -11.50
N ALA A 174 11.30 -22.66 -12.83
CA ALA A 174 11.36 -23.94 -13.53
C ALA A 174 12.79 -24.46 -13.78
N THR A 175 13.82 -23.66 -13.44
CA THR A 175 15.24 -23.98 -13.60
C THR A 175 15.88 -24.25 -12.26
#